data_AF-A0A3G9CX70-F1
#
_entry.id   AF-A0A3G9CX70-F1
#
_cell.length_a   1.000
_cell.length_b   1.000
_cell.length_c   1.000
_cell.angle_alpha   90.00
_cell.angle_beta   90.00
_cell.angle_gamma   90.00
#
_symmetry.space_group_name_H-M   'P 1'
#
loop_
_entity.id
_entity.type
_entity.pdbx_description
1 polymer ?
#
loop_
_entity_poly.entity_id
_entity_poly.type
_entity_poly.pdbx_seq_one_letter_code
_entity_poly.pdbx_strand_id
1 'polypeptide(L)'
;MRIAWAFTGAGHLLLESVEELEKLAKEHKVTIMISRAAEEVLKMYGLFERVKKLEGGYYRELVLEKDEGFSFPITGRLSLGRYDLLIVSPATANTVAKIVHGIADTLVTNAVAQAGKGKVRTIILPVDLEEGEVETVIPSKLELSICRKCETCEAAAACPQDAIIPGVEIQLLKCIGCGSCQKACPYGAVSGGSTITLRMRSIDVENTRRLEKIEGIQIIKTPMEFWDYL
;
A
#
# COMPACT_ATOMS: atom_id res chain seq x y z
N MET A 1 -4.64 21.39 6.21
CA MET A 1 -5.68 21.02 5.22
C MET A 1 -6.46 19.79 5.69
N ARG A 2 -7.57 19.46 5.02
CA ARG A 2 -8.30 18.18 5.12
C ARG A 2 -7.85 17.31 3.95
N ILE A 3 -7.08 16.28 4.23
CA ILE A 3 -6.44 15.44 3.22
C ILE A 3 -7.03 14.03 3.32
N ALA A 4 -7.29 13.41 2.18
CA ALA A 4 -7.52 11.97 2.11
C ALA A 4 -6.21 11.32 1.61
N TRP A 5 -5.71 10.31 2.34
CA TRP A 5 -4.56 9.51 1.92
C TRP A 5 -5.01 8.08 1.67
N ALA A 6 -4.77 7.56 0.48
CA ALA A 6 -5.22 6.25 0.04
C ALA A 6 -4.05 5.30 -0.24
N PHE A 7 -4.08 4.11 0.35
CA PHE A 7 -3.14 3.04 0.07
C PHE A 7 -3.72 2.00 -0.89
N THR A 8 -2.90 1.49 -1.81
CA THR A 8 -3.20 0.32 -2.64
C THR A 8 -2.29 -0.85 -2.28
N GLY A 9 -2.53 -2.03 -2.88
CA GLY A 9 -1.76 -3.26 -2.61
C GLY A 9 -0.34 -3.29 -3.19
N ALA A 10 0.37 -2.15 -3.22
CA ALA A 10 1.74 -2.09 -3.69
C ALA A 10 2.70 -2.21 -2.50
N GLY A 11 3.65 -3.15 -2.58
CA GLY A 11 4.73 -3.28 -1.61
C GLY A 11 5.93 -2.36 -1.89
N HIS A 12 6.16 -2.00 -3.15
CA HIS A 12 7.21 -1.06 -3.55
C HIS A 12 6.84 0.37 -3.08
N LEU A 13 7.82 1.08 -2.50
CA LEU A 13 7.68 2.42 -1.90
C LEU A 13 6.68 2.52 -0.72
N LEU A 14 6.21 1.39 -0.19
CA LEU A 14 5.17 1.37 0.84
C LEU A 14 5.67 1.90 2.18
N LEU A 15 6.87 1.51 2.59
CA LEU A 15 7.47 1.94 3.86
C LEU A 15 7.65 3.46 3.87
N GLU A 16 8.25 3.98 2.81
CA GLU A 16 8.52 5.39 2.58
C GLU A 16 7.20 6.18 2.53
N SER A 17 6.17 5.64 1.86
CA SER A 17 4.83 6.25 1.85
C SER A 17 4.19 6.32 3.23
N VAL A 18 4.37 5.28 4.06
CA VAL A 18 3.90 5.28 5.46
C VAL A 18 4.66 6.30 6.30
N GLU A 19 5.97 6.43 6.12
CA GLU A 19 6.80 7.41 6.83
C GLU A 19 6.41 8.85 6.49
N GLU A 20 6.13 9.14 5.21
CA GLU A 20 5.66 10.45 4.81
C GLU A 20 4.24 10.74 5.31
N LEU A 21 3.35 9.74 5.33
CA LEU A 21 2.03 9.88 5.95
C LEU A 21 2.14 10.22 7.44
N GLU A 22 3.03 9.58 8.19
CA GLU A 22 3.25 9.85 9.62
C GLU A 22 3.70 11.29 9.86
N LYS A 23 4.51 11.87 8.96
CA LYS A 23 4.90 13.28 8.99
C LYS A 23 3.69 14.17 8.69
N LEU A 24 2.96 13.89 7.60
CA LEU A 24 1.79 14.65 7.17
C LEU A 24 0.69 14.71 8.23
N ALA A 25 0.44 13.60 8.93
CA ALA A 25 -0.58 13.50 9.97
C ALA A 25 -0.32 14.39 11.20
N LYS A 26 0.94 14.81 11.42
CA LYS A 26 1.29 15.75 12.50
C LYS A 26 0.82 17.17 12.19
N GLU A 27 0.86 17.56 10.92
CA GLU A 27 0.61 18.94 10.47
C GLU A 27 -0.82 19.15 9.99
N HIS A 28 -1.50 18.08 9.55
CA HIS A 28 -2.81 18.17 8.91
C HIS A 28 -3.84 17.17 9.48
N LYS A 29 -5.08 17.29 9.00
CA LYS A 29 -6.14 16.32 9.26
C LYS A 29 -6.19 15.36 8.09
N VAL A 30 -5.82 14.10 8.33
CA VAL A 30 -5.68 13.09 7.28
C VAL A 30 -6.65 11.94 7.53
N THR A 31 -7.66 11.79 6.68
CA THR A 31 -8.45 10.56 6.59
C THR A 31 -7.65 9.54 5.81
N ILE A 32 -7.44 8.35 6.36
CA ILE A 32 -6.67 7.28 5.73
C ILE A 32 -7.66 6.28 5.11
N MET A 33 -7.48 5.94 3.85
CA MET A 33 -8.30 5.00 3.09
C MET A 33 -7.45 3.81 2.65
N ILE A 34 -7.87 2.60 3.00
CA ILE A 34 -7.10 1.38 2.74
C ILE A 34 -7.94 0.43 1.90
N SER A 35 -7.48 0.11 0.68
CA SER A 35 -8.11 -0.93 -0.13
C SER A 35 -7.95 -2.31 0.51
N ARG A 36 -8.75 -3.30 0.11
CA ARG A 36 -8.61 -4.68 0.63
C ARG A 36 -7.19 -5.23 0.47
N ALA A 37 -6.62 -5.06 -0.72
CA ALA A 37 -5.25 -5.49 -1.01
C ALA A 37 -4.22 -4.69 -0.21
N ALA A 38 -4.44 -3.39 0.02
CA ALA A 38 -3.54 -2.59 0.85
C ALA A 38 -3.52 -3.05 2.30
N GLU A 39 -4.66 -3.46 2.87
CA GLU A 39 -4.72 -3.98 4.24
C GLU A 39 -3.85 -5.24 4.39
N GLU A 40 -3.95 -6.17 3.43
CA GLU A 40 -3.14 -7.39 3.40
C GLU A 40 -1.64 -7.07 3.28
N VAL A 41 -1.27 -6.22 2.33
CA VAL A 41 0.13 -5.86 2.10
C VAL A 41 0.72 -5.08 3.29
N LEU A 42 0.01 -4.11 3.85
CA LEU A 42 0.46 -3.39 5.05
C LEU A 42 0.72 -4.33 6.23
N LYS A 43 -0.09 -5.39 6.40
CA LYS A 43 0.14 -6.42 7.42
C LYS A 43 1.36 -7.27 7.10
N MET A 44 1.49 -7.76 5.86
CA MET A 44 2.65 -8.56 5.44
C MET A 44 3.99 -7.85 5.68
N TYR A 45 4.00 -6.52 5.52
CA TYR A 45 5.17 -5.66 5.74
C TYR A 45 5.30 -5.13 7.18
N GLY A 46 4.38 -5.47 8.10
CA GLY A 46 4.42 -5.02 9.49
C GLY A 46 4.14 -3.52 9.70
N LEU A 47 3.51 -2.87 8.72
CA LEU A 47 3.25 -1.41 8.70
C LEU A 47 1.82 -1.04 9.12
N PHE A 48 0.89 -1.99 9.13
CA PHE A 48 -0.53 -1.72 9.41
C PHE A 48 -0.75 -1.02 10.75
N GLU A 49 -0.10 -1.47 11.82
CA GLU A 49 -0.25 -0.88 13.16
C GLU A 49 0.34 0.54 13.26
N ARG A 50 1.33 0.89 12.41
CA ARG A 50 1.85 2.26 12.34
C ARG A 50 0.79 3.20 11.79
N VAL A 51 0.16 2.80 10.69
CA VAL A 51 -0.91 3.56 10.03
C VAL A 51 -2.13 3.67 10.94
N LYS A 52 -2.55 2.58 11.59
CA LYS A 52 -3.71 2.55 12.47
C LYS A 52 -3.59 3.53 13.64
N LYS A 53 -2.40 3.70 14.22
CA LYS A 53 -2.16 4.64 15.33
C LYS A 53 -2.36 6.11 14.97
N LEU A 54 -2.47 6.45 13.69
CA LEU A 54 -2.70 7.82 13.23
C LEU A 54 -4.19 8.21 13.27
N GLU A 55 -5.09 7.25 13.48
CA GLU A 55 -6.52 7.54 13.59
C GLU A 55 -6.85 8.35 14.85
N GLY A 56 -7.86 9.24 14.78
CA GLY A 56 -8.16 10.11 15.92
C GLY A 56 -9.18 11.20 15.66
N GLY A 57 -10.42 10.82 15.35
CA GLY A 57 -11.55 11.74 15.25
C GLY A 57 -11.90 12.17 13.82
N TYR A 58 -12.68 13.25 13.70
CA TYR A 58 -13.23 13.68 12.41
C TYR A 58 -12.16 14.24 11.47
N TYR A 59 -12.14 13.76 10.22
CA TYR A 59 -11.04 13.93 9.26
C TYR A 59 -9.69 13.31 9.68
N ARG A 60 -9.75 12.35 10.60
CA ARG A 60 -8.64 11.48 11.02
C ARG A 60 -9.12 10.03 11.13
N GLU A 61 -10.07 9.64 10.28
CA GLU A 61 -10.63 8.30 10.27
C GLU A 61 -9.68 7.31 9.57
N LEU A 62 -9.66 6.07 10.04
CA LEU A 62 -9.13 4.93 9.30
C LEU A 62 -10.29 4.21 8.61
N VAL A 63 -10.35 4.32 7.29
CA VAL A 63 -11.40 3.72 6.46
C VAL A 63 -10.83 2.48 5.80
N LEU A 64 -11.38 1.32 6.14
CA LEU A 64 -11.04 0.05 5.49
C LEU A 64 -12.12 -0.30 4.48
N GLU A 65 -11.71 -0.64 3.25
CA GLU A 65 -12.64 -0.99 2.16
C GLU A 65 -13.60 -2.12 2.52
N LYS A 66 -13.17 -3.08 3.36
CA LYS A 66 -14.01 -4.18 3.82
C LYS A 66 -15.20 -3.72 4.68
N ASP A 67 -15.11 -2.54 5.29
CA ASP A 67 -16.12 -2.02 6.23
C ASP A 67 -17.11 -1.04 5.57
N GLU A 68 -16.84 -0.60 4.33
CA GLU A 68 -17.62 0.44 3.62
C GLU A 68 -18.76 -0.11 2.73
N GLY A 69 -18.81 -1.42 2.48
CA GLY A 69 -19.71 -2.02 1.50
C GLY A 69 -19.39 -1.64 0.05
N PHE A 70 -20.25 -2.00 -0.90
CA PHE A 70 -19.97 -1.85 -2.35
C PHE A 70 -20.04 -0.40 -2.87
N SER A 71 -20.71 0.51 -2.16
CA SER A 71 -20.94 1.88 -2.62
C SER A 71 -19.90 2.89 -2.10
N PHE A 72 -19.01 2.49 -1.20
CA PHE A 72 -17.98 3.33 -0.57
C PHE A 72 -18.47 4.72 -0.12
N PRO A 73 -19.50 4.84 0.74
CA PRO A 73 -20.17 6.11 1.02
C PRO A 73 -19.25 7.26 1.44
N ILE A 74 -18.13 6.97 2.11
CA ILE A 74 -17.15 7.99 2.51
C ILE A 74 -16.58 8.79 1.33
N THR A 75 -16.44 8.18 0.15
CA THR A 75 -15.90 8.85 -1.04
C THR A 75 -16.82 9.96 -1.53
N GLY A 76 -18.11 9.92 -1.17
CA GLY A 76 -19.06 11.00 -1.45
C GLY A 76 -18.60 12.36 -0.90
N ARG A 77 -17.84 12.36 0.21
CA ARG A 77 -17.23 13.59 0.76
C ARG A 77 -16.28 14.27 -0.24
N LEU A 78 -15.56 13.51 -1.07
CA LEU A 78 -14.68 14.05 -2.10
C LEU A 78 -15.49 14.79 -3.18
N SER A 79 -16.59 14.19 -3.65
CA SER A 79 -17.48 14.83 -4.64
C SER A 79 -18.12 16.13 -4.14
N LEU A 80 -18.30 16.26 -2.82
CA LEU A 80 -18.84 17.45 -2.16
C LEU A 80 -17.75 18.50 -1.82
N GLY A 81 -16.50 18.32 -2.25
CA GLY A 81 -15.40 19.24 -1.95
C GLY A 81 -15.06 19.33 -0.45
N ARG A 82 -15.33 18.26 0.31
CA ARG A 82 -15.07 18.22 1.77
C ARG A 82 -13.62 17.92 2.11
N TYR A 83 -12.81 17.51 1.12
CA TYR A 83 -11.36 17.38 1.21
C TYR A 83 -10.71 18.40 0.28
N ASP A 84 -9.54 18.87 0.65
CA ASP A 84 -8.76 19.85 -0.11
C ASP A 84 -7.78 19.15 -1.07
N LEU A 85 -7.42 17.89 -0.77
CA LEU A 85 -6.45 17.07 -1.49
C LEU A 85 -6.74 15.58 -1.28
N LEU A 86 -6.60 14.78 -2.34
CA LEU A 86 -6.50 13.32 -2.29
C LEU A 86 -5.08 12.91 -2.69
N ILE A 87 -4.44 12.04 -1.91
CA ILE A 87 -3.14 11.44 -2.22
C ILE A 87 -3.34 9.93 -2.33
N VAL A 88 -2.89 9.31 -3.41
CA VAL A 88 -2.85 7.84 -3.57
C VAL A 88 -1.40 7.41 -3.61
N SER A 89 -0.90 6.80 -2.54
CA SER A 89 0.53 6.50 -2.40
C SER A 89 0.79 5.28 -1.52
N PRO A 90 1.40 4.21 -2.06
CA PRO A 90 1.68 3.95 -3.48
C PRO A 90 0.45 3.43 -4.25
N ALA A 91 0.46 3.56 -5.58
CA ALA A 91 -0.56 3.10 -6.52
C ALA A 91 -0.05 1.95 -7.41
N THR A 92 -0.66 0.76 -7.27
CA THR A 92 -0.41 -0.42 -8.13
C THR A 92 -0.78 -0.19 -9.60
N ALA A 93 -0.11 -0.88 -10.52
CA ALA A 93 -0.52 -0.99 -11.93
C ALA A 93 -2.02 -1.28 -12.11
N ASN A 94 -2.58 -2.19 -11.30
CA ASN A 94 -4.00 -2.54 -11.33
C ASN A 94 -4.89 -1.33 -11.00
N THR A 95 -4.52 -0.54 -9.98
CA THR A 95 -5.27 0.66 -9.62
C THR A 95 -5.15 1.73 -10.70
N VAL A 96 -3.94 1.96 -11.23
CA VAL A 96 -3.68 2.91 -12.31
C VAL A 96 -4.49 2.54 -13.56
N ALA A 97 -4.47 1.27 -13.98
CA ALA A 97 -5.24 0.78 -15.11
C ALA A 97 -6.75 1.01 -14.92
N LYS A 98 -7.28 0.69 -13.73
CA LYS A 98 -8.70 0.96 -13.41
C LYS A 98 -9.05 2.44 -13.54
N ILE A 99 -8.24 3.33 -12.98
CA ILE A 99 -8.45 4.79 -13.05
C ILE A 99 -8.45 5.27 -14.51
N VAL A 100 -7.44 4.88 -15.29
CA VAL A 100 -7.28 5.26 -16.71
C VAL A 100 -8.47 4.82 -17.55
N HIS A 101 -9.07 3.69 -17.21
CA HIS A 101 -10.25 3.14 -17.89
C HIS A 101 -11.58 3.56 -17.25
N GLY A 102 -11.58 4.46 -16.26
CA GLY A 102 -12.79 4.95 -15.60
C GLY A 102 -13.50 3.93 -14.70
N ILE A 103 -12.82 2.84 -14.32
CA ILE A 103 -13.33 1.81 -13.41
C ILE A 103 -13.16 2.29 -11.97
N ALA A 104 -14.24 2.30 -11.20
CA ALA A 104 -14.34 2.85 -9.85
C ALA A 104 -14.94 1.86 -8.84
N ASP A 105 -14.44 0.62 -8.84
CA ASP A 105 -14.99 -0.56 -8.14
C ASP A 105 -14.28 -0.93 -6.83
N THR A 106 -13.22 -0.21 -6.46
CA THR A 106 -12.54 -0.28 -5.16
C THR A 106 -12.67 1.04 -4.41
N LEU A 107 -12.41 1.06 -3.10
CA LEU A 107 -12.46 2.28 -2.29
C LEU A 107 -11.58 3.38 -2.90
N VAL A 108 -10.37 3.02 -3.32
CA VAL A 108 -9.37 3.96 -3.85
C VAL A 108 -9.74 4.47 -5.24
N THR A 109 -10.10 3.59 -6.16
CA THR A 109 -10.51 4.00 -7.51
C THR A 109 -11.79 4.85 -7.47
N ASN A 110 -12.69 4.55 -6.53
CA ASN A 110 -13.90 5.35 -6.33
C ASN A 110 -13.57 6.73 -5.73
N ALA A 111 -12.65 6.79 -4.76
CA ALA A 111 -12.15 8.05 -4.22
C ALA A 111 -11.59 8.96 -5.33
N VAL A 112 -10.75 8.43 -6.23
CA VAL A 112 -10.20 9.21 -7.36
C VAL A 112 -11.32 9.70 -8.29
N ALA A 113 -12.27 8.83 -8.65
CA ALA A 113 -13.39 9.22 -9.51
C ALA A 113 -14.28 10.32 -8.87
N GLN A 114 -14.53 10.25 -7.56
CA GLN A 114 -15.31 11.26 -6.84
C GLN A 114 -14.53 12.56 -6.62
N ALA A 115 -13.22 12.48 -6.41
CA ALA A 115 -12.34 13.64 -6.32
C ALA A 115 -12.38 14.46 -7.61
N GLY A 116 -12.29 13.80 -8.77
CA GLY A 116 -12.42 14.46 -10.08
C GLY A 116 -13.77 15.21 -10.23
N LYS A 117 -14.88 14.57 -9.85
CA LYS A 117 -16.22 15.20 -9.88
C LYS A 117 -16.33 16.41 -8.94
N GLY A 118 -15.68 16.33 -7.78
CA GLY A 118 -15.65 17.40 -6.78
C GLY A 118 -14.58 18.47 -7.04
N LYS A 119 -13.81 18.37 -8.13
CA LYS A 119 -12.64 19.20 -8.43
C LYS A 119 -11.62 19.24 -7.29
N VAL A 120 -11.48 18.13 -6.56
CA VAL A 120 -10.47 17.95 -5.52
C VAL A 120 -9.15 17.58 -6.18
N ARG A 121 -8.09 18.33 -5.89
CA ARG A 121 -6.74 18.04 -6.38
C ARG A 121 -6.35 16.61 -5.99
N THR A 122 -5.77 15.86 -6.92
CA THR A 122 -5.38 14.47 -6.68
C THR A 122 -3.91 14.27 -7.01
N ILE A 123 -3.12 13.72 -6.09
CA ILE A 123 -1.73 13.31 -6.30
C ILE A 123 -1.68 11.79 -6.30
N ILE A 124 -0.97 11.19 -7.25
CA ILE A 124 -0.81 9.74 -7.35
C ILE A 124 0.67 9.38 -7.52
N LEU A 125 1.15 8.46 -6.70
CA LEU A 125 2.46 7.81 -6.83
C LEU A 125 2.29 6.42 -7.48
N PRO A 126 2.33 6.29 -8.81
CA PRO A 126 2.36 5.00 -9.47
C PRO A 126 3.72 4.33 -9.24
N VAL A 127 3.72 3.01 -9.01
CA VAL A 127 4.98 2.24 -8.85
C VAL A 127 5.63 1.85 -10.17
N ASP A 128 4.89 1.96 -11.28
CA ASP A 128 5.32 1.57 -12.64
C ASP A 128 5.50 2.82 -13.53
N LEU A 129 6.57 3.58 -13.31
CA LEU A 129 6.83 4.86 -13.99
C LEU A 129 7.65 4.72 -15.28
N GLU A 130 8.71 3.93 -15.23
CA GLU A 130 9.67 3.79 -16.32
C GLU A 130 9.94 2.31 -16.61
N GLU A 131 10.19 1.99 -17.88
CA GLU A 131 10.60 0.63 -18.25
C GLU A 131 12.00 0.36 -17.70
N GLY A 132 12.17 -0.74 -16.98
CA GLY A 132 13.46 -1.07 -16.41
C GLY A 132 13.37 -2.11 -15.31
N GLU A 133 14.50 -2.30 -14.67
CA GLU A 133 14.67 -3.12 -13.49
C GLU A 133 14.48 -2.25 -12.25
N VAL A 134 13.46 -2.54 -11.44
CA VAL A 134 13.24 -1.89 -10.14
C VAL A 134 13.51 -2.88 -9.02
N GLU A 135 14.33 -2.44 -8.07
CA GLU A 135 14.58 -3.13 -6.83
C GLU A 135 13.39 -2.95 -5.89
N THR A 136 12.85 -4.06 -5.40
CA THR A 136 11.78 -4.05 -4.41
C THR A 136 12.05 -5.01 -3.28
N VAL A 137 11.66 -4.58 -2.09
CA VAL A 137 11.76 -5.38 -0.89
C VAL A 137 10.55 -6.31 -0.82
N ILE A 138 10.77 -7.62 -0.75
CA ILE A 138 9.68 -8.59 -0.59
C ILE A 138 9.37 -8.86 0.89
N PRO A 139 8.12 -9.27 1.20
CA PRO A 139 7.76 -9.70 2.55
C PRO A 139 8.52 -10.98 2.95
N SER A 140 8.28 -11.45 4.17
CA SER A 140 8.95 -12.63 4.72
C SER A 140 8.80 -13.85 3.81
N LYS A 141 9.91 -14.55 3.53
CA LYS A 141 9.97 -15.72 2.67
C LYS A 141 10.76 -16.84 3.35
N LEU A 142 10.34 -18.09 3.14
CA LEU A 142 11.08 -19.27 3.56
C LEU A 142 12.00 -19.72 2.41
N GLU A 143 13.31 -19.61 2.60
CA GLU A 143 14.33 -20.06 1.65
C GLU A 143 14.52 -21.57 1.78
N LEU A 144 13.82 -22.32 0.92
CA LEU A 144 13.84 -23.79 0.94
C LEU A 144 15.23 -24.38 0.68
N SER A 145 16.12 -23.65 0.00
CA SER A 145 17.51 -24.05 -0.21
C SER A 145 18.35 -24.01 1.08
N ILE A 146 17.99 -23.17 2.04
CA ILE A 146 18.67 -23.00 3.33
C ILE A 146 17.97 -23.84 4.41
N CYS A 147 16.66 -24.04 4.28
CA CYS A 147 15.84 -24.77 5.25
C CYS A 147 16.34 -26.21 5.48
N ARG A 148 16.61 -26.56 6.74
CA ARG A 148 17.10 -27.88 7.15
C ARG A 148 16.02 -28.91 7.45
N LYS A 149 14.73 -28.56 7.29
CA LYS A 149 13.58 -29.43 7.61
C LYS A 149 13.72 -30.08 8.99
N CYS A 150 13.99 -29.24 9.99
CA CYS A 150 14.19 -29.67 11.38
C CYS A 150 12.98 -30.47 11.89
N GLU A 151 13.23 -31.40 12.80
CA GLU A 151 12.18 -32.15 13.50
C GLU A 151 11.23 -31.21 14.25
N THR A 152 11.78 -30.21 14.95
CA THR A 152 11.04 -29.07 15.51
C THR A 152 11.49 -27.78 14.85
N CYS A 153 10.55 -27.02 14.29
CA CYS A 153 10.86 -25.75 13.63
C CYS A 153 10.72 -24.56 14.59
N GLU A 154 11.84 -24.06 15.11
CA GLU A 154 11.88 -22.89 16.01
C GLU A 154 11.26 -21.64 15.37
N ALA A 155 11.48 -21.44 14.07
CA ALA A 155 10.88 -20.31 13.34
C ALA A 155 9.35 -20.37 13.33
N ALA A 156 8.77 -21.56 13.15
CA ALA A 156 7.32 -21.76 13.19
C ALA A 156 6.78 -21.62 14.61
N ALA A 157 7.46 -22.19 15.61
CA ALA A 157 7.08 -22.05 17.02
C ALA A 157 7.09 -20.60 17.52
N ALA A 158 7.99 -19.77 16.97
CA ALA A 158 8.07 -18.34 17.29
C ALA A 158 7.04 -17.48 16.53
N CYS A 159 6.28 -18.04 15.58
CA CYS A 159 5.32 -17.28 14.79
C CYS A 159 4.00 -17.09 15.57
N PRO A 160 3.63 -15.87 15.97
CA PRO A 160 2.43 -15.64 16.79
C PRO A 160 1.11 -15.82 16.02
N GLN A 161 1.17 -16.03 14.71
CA GLN A 161 0.00 -16.16 13.83
C GLN A 161 -0.06 -17.53 13.14
N ASP A 162 0.80 -18.46 13.53
CA ASP A 162 0.91 -19.79 12.92
C ASP A 162 0.97 -19.72 11.38
N ALA A 163 1.70 -18.74 10.88
CA ALA A 163 1.78 -18.44 9.45
C ALA A 163 2.80 -19.34 8.71
N ILE A 164 3.63 -20.11 9.43
CA ILE A 164 4.70 -20.90 8.83
C ILE A 164 4.27 -22.36 8.74
N ILE A 165 4.31 -22.91 7.53
CA ILE A 165 4.24 -24.35 7.30
C ILE A 165 5.69 -24.84 7.17
N PRO A 166 6.24 -25.53 8.19
CA PRO A 166 7.65 -25.90 8.22
C PRO A 166 8.10 -26.67 6.97
N GLY A 167 9.17 -26.20 6.33
CA GLY A 167 9.74 -26.83 5.14
C GLY A 167 8.89 -26.71 3.87
N VAL A 168 7.81 -25.92 3.89
CA VAL A 168 6.91 -25.72 2.74
C VAL A 168 6.84 -24.24 2.36
N GLU A 169 6.23 -23.39 3.19
CA GLU A 169 6.00 -21.98 2.85
C GLU A 169 5.66 -21.11 4.06
N ILE A 170 5.59 -19.79 3.84
CA ILE A 170 4.97 -18.84 4.76
C ILE A 170 3.64 -18.39 4.14
N GLN A 171 2.55 -18.60 4.87
CA GLN A 171 1.22 -18.14 4.51
C GLN A 171 1.13 -16.62 4.72
N LEU A 172 1.44 -15.85 3.68
CA LEU A 172 1.56 -14.39 3.76
C LEU A 172 0.29 -13.70 4.28
N LEU A 173 -0.91 -14.23 3.97
CA LEU A 173 -2.18 -13.66 4.48
C LEU A 173 -2.36 -13.79 5.99
N LYS A 174 -1.61 -14.69 6.66
CA LYS A 174 -1.54 -14.78 8.11
C LYS A 174 -0.34 -14.00 8.70
N CYS A 175 0.62 -13.62 7.85
CA CYS A 175 1.83 -12.95 8.29
C CYS A 175 1.56 -11.48 8.62
N ILE A 176 2.00 -11.05 9.80
CA ILE A 176 1.90 -9.66 10.26
C ILE A 176 3.26 -8.92 10.21
N GLY A 177 4.24 -9.49 9.52
CA GLY A 177 5.55 -8.85 9.31
C GLY A 177 6.38 -8.59 10.58
N CYS A 178 6.11 -9.28 11.71
CA CYS A 178 6.77 -9.01 12.99
C CYS A 178 8.26 -9.45 13.06
N GLY A 179 8.71 -10.31 12.14
CA GLY A 179 10.09 -10.78 12.07
C GLY A 179 10.52 -11.78 13.14
N SER A 180 9.62 -12.28 14.01
CA SER A 180 9.98 -13.25 15.07
C SER A 180 10.61 -14.53 14.51
N CYS A 181 10.07 -15.04 13.42
CA CYS A 181 10.57 -16.25 12.75
C CYS A 181 11.96 -16.09 12.14
N GLN A 182 12.31 -14.87 11.68
CA GLN A 182 13.64 -14.57 11.15
C GLN A 182 14.68 -14.64 12.27
N LYS A 183 14.38 -14.07 13.43
CA LYS A 183 15.25 -14.11 14.61
C LYS A 183 15.38 -15.50 15.22
N ALA A 184 14.30 -16.28 15.15
CA ALA A 184 14.24 -17.61 15.74
C ALA A 184 14.80 -18.73 14.85
N CYS A 185 15.04 -18.51 13.56
CA CYS A 185 15.58 -19.56 12.70
C CYS A 185 17.11 -19.68 12.88
N PRO A 186 17.64 -20.75 13.48
CA PRO A 186 19.08 -20.87 13.74
C PRO A 186 19.92 -20.99 12.45
N TYR A 187 19.28 -21.36 11.34
CA TYR A 187 19.92 -21.52 10.03
C TYR A 187 19.73 -20.31 9.12
N GLY A 188 19.00 -19.28 9.55
CA GLY A 188 18.69 -18.11 8.69
C GLY A 188 17.84 -18.46 7.47
N ALA A 189 17.02 -19.51 7.53
CA ALA A 189 16.21 -19.95 6.41
C ALA A 189 14.97 -19.07 6.17
N VAL A 190 14.64 -18.16 7.08
CA VAL A 190 13.58 -17.17 6.86
C VAL A 190 14.22 -15.85 6.51
N SER A 191 14.06 -15.43 5.26
CA SER A 191 14.46 -14.12 4.77
C SER A 191 13.30 -13.14 4.94
N GLY A 192 13.63 -11.88 5.17
CA GLY A 192 12.68 -10.78 5.06
C GLY A 192 13.48 -9.52 4.77
N GLY A 193 12.89 -8.62 3.99
CA GLY A 193 13.67 -7.48 3.54
C GLY A 193 14.55 -7.75 2.31
N SER A 194 14.48 -8.95 1.71
CA SER A 194 15.29 -9.26 0.53
C SER A 194 14.86 -8.45 -0.68
N THR A 195 15.83 -7.96 -1.44
CA THR A 195 15.59 -7.22 -2.67
C THR A 195 15.47 -8.18 -3.84
N ILE A 196 14.39 -8.04 -4.62
CA ILE A 196 14.27 -8.67 -5.94
C ILE A 196 14.20 -7.60 -7.01
N THR A 197 14.65 -7.97 -8.20
CA THR A 197 14.54 -7.14 -9.39
C THR A 197 13.28 -7.50 -10.15
N LEU A 198 12.39 -6.53 -10.35
CA LEU A 198 11.20 -6.67 -11.18
C LEU A 198 11.38 -5.94 -12.50
N ARG A 199 10.83 -6.50 -13.58
CA ARG A 199 10.77 -5.85 -14.89
C ARG A 199 9.36 -5.33 -15.14
N MET A 200 9.23 -4.02 -15.31
CA MET A 200 7.95 -3.39 -15.60
C MET A 200 7.53 -3.69 -17.04
N ARG A 201 6.24 -4.00 -17.24
CA ARG A 201 5.70 -4.27 -18.57
C ARG A 201 5.33 -2.96 -19.24
N SER A 202 5.46 -2.91 -20.57
CA SER A 202 5.13 -1.72 -21.37
C SER A 202 3.70 -1.23 -21.15
N ILE A 203 2.74 -2.13 -20.93
CA ILE A 203 1.34 -1.77 -20.66
C ILE A 203 1.16 -1.02 -19.34
N ASP A 204 1.94 -1.35 -18.32
CA ASP A 204 1.85 -0.70 -17.01
C ASP A 204 2.38 0.74 -17.12
N VAL A 205 3.51 0.92 -17.81
CA VAL A 205 4.11 2.23 -18.13
C VAL A 205 3.19 3.06 -19.04
N GLU A 206 2.55 2.45 -20.05
CA GLU A 206 1.61 3.15 -20.92
C GLU A 206 0.40 3.67 -20.14
N ASN A 207 -0.14 2.89 -19.20
CA ASN A 207 -1.22 3.34 -18.34
C ASN A 207 -0.79 4.52 -17.45
N THR A 208 0.42 4.50 -16.90
CA THR A 208 0.96 5.65 -16.16
C THR A 208 1.03 6.91 -17.03
N ARG A 209 1.49 6.81 -18.29
CA ARG A 209 1.49 7.94 -19.25
C ARG A 209 0.09 8.43 -19.61
N ARG A 210 -0.92 7.56 -19.56
CA ARG A 210 -2.33 7.96 -19.77
C ARG A 210 -2.90 8.64 -18.53
N LEU A 211 -2.50 8.19 -17.34
CA LEU A 211 -2.89 8.77 -16.06
C LEU A 211 -2.45 10.24 -15.96
N GLU A 212 -1.26 10.58 -16.44
CA GLU A 212 -0.74 11.96 -16.51
C GLU A 212 -1.64 12.94 -17.28
N LYS A 213 -2.47 12.43 -18.19
CA LYS A 213 -3.34 13.25 -19.05
C LYS A 213 -4.71 13.50 -18.46
N ILE A 214 -5.03 12.92 -17.29
CA ILE A 214 -6.32 13.08 -16.64
C ILE A 214 -6.34 14.41 -15.87
N GLU A 215 -7.33 15.25 -16.15
CA GLU A 215 -7.50 16.55 -15.50
C GLU A 215 -7.57 16.42 -13.97
N GLY A 216 -6.81 17.27 -13.26
CA GLY A 216 -6.81 17.32 -11.80
C GLY A 216 -5.96 16.25 -11.11
N ILE A 217 -5.28 15.39 -11.87
CA ILE A 217 -4.32 14.40 -11.37
C ILE A 217 -2.88 14.88 -11.59
N GLN A 218 -2.10 14.92 -10.52
CA GLN A 218 -0.66 15.13 -10.52
C GLN A 218 0.05 13.80 -10.23
N ILE A 219 1.01 13.42 -11.08
CA ILE A 219 1.86 12.25 -10.83
C ILE A 219 3.15 12.70 -10.13
N ILE A 220 3.60 11.90 -9.17
CA ILE A 220 4.90 12.02 -8.50
C ILE A 220 5.70 10.73 -8.66
N LYS A 221 7.02 10.81 -8.52
CA LYS A 221 7.94 9.68 -8.68
C LYS A 221 8.44 9.09 -7.38
N THR A 222 8.49 9.91 -6.33
CA THR A 222 8.91 9.48 -4.98
C THR A 222 7.90 9.92 -3.94
N PRO A 223 7.76 9.22 -2.80
CA PRO A 223 6.84 9.61 -1.75
C PRO A 223 7.08 11.03 -1.21
N MET A 224 8.30 11.56 -1.23
CA MET A 224 8.57 12.91 -0.71
C MET A 224 8.08 14.03 -1.64
N GLU A 225 7.91 13.77 -2.93
CA GLU A 225 7.55 14.81 -3.90
C GLU A 225 6.16 15.43 -3.67
N PHE A 226 5.23 14.78 -2.95
CA PHE A 226 3.93 15.43 -2.69
C PHE A 226 4.08 16.71 -1.86
N TRP A 227 5.15 16.86 -1.07
CA TRP A 227 5.39 18.06 -0.26
C TRP A 227 5.52 19.33 -1.12
N ASP A 228 5.99 19.20 -2.35
CA ASP A 228 6.12 20.30 -3.31
C ASP A 228 4.76 20.81 -3.82
N TYR A 229 3.67 20.07 -3.55
CA TYR A 229 2.32 20.34 -4.04
C TYR A 229 1.30 20.66 -2.93
N LEU A 230 1.73 20.69 -1.67
CA LEU A 230 0.89 21.06 -0.51
C LEU A 230 0.65 22.57 -0.45
#